data_AF-A0A842V0T1-F1
#
_entry.id   AF-A0A842V0T1-F1
#
_cell.length_a   1.000
_cell.length_b   1.000
_cell.length_c   1.000
_cell.angle_alpha   90.00
_cell.angle_beta   90.00
_cell.angle_gamma   90.00
#
_symmetry.space_group_name_H-M   'P 1'
#
loop_
_entity.id
_entity.type
_entity.pdbx_description
1 polymer ?
#
loop_
_entity_poly.entity_id
_entity_poly.type
_entity_poly.pdbx_seq_one_letter_code
_entity_poly.pdbx_strand_id
1 'polypeptide(L)'
;MSKVREPKEKDEFLYFTQRSVYARGDKRRKTWGKTKHKAKVWVFKDEPETANVKYFCPYCDNKDAKQTKWKKPFKFKCDKCDKTIRVPKLK
;
A
#
# COMPACT_ATOMS: atom_id res chain seq x y z
N MET A 1 -16.88 -4.23 -4.50
CA MET A 1 -15.78 -4.44 -5.46
C MET A 1 -15.08 -3.11 -5.69
N SER A 2 -13.98 -2.86 -5.00
CA SER A 2 -13.20 -1.62 -5.16
C SER A 2 -12.49 -1.64 -6.51
N LYS A 3 -12.94 -0.78 -7.44
CA LYS A 3 -12.37 -0.63 -8.79
C LYS A 3 -11.01 0.07 -8.71
N VAL A 4 -10.00 -0.65 -8.23
CA VAL A 4 -8.62 -0.17 -8.30
C VAL A 4 -8.20 -0.19 -9.77
N ARG A 5 -7.95 0.99 -10.32
CA ARG A 5 -7.51 1.16 -11.71
C ARG A 5 -6.07 0.68 -11.81
N GLU A 6 -5.86 -0.49 -12.42
CA GLU A 6 -4.53 -0.96 -12.73
C GLU A 6 -4.05 -0.27 -14.00
N PRO A 7 -2.84 0.28 -13.99
CA PRO A 7 -2.36 1.00 -15.15
C PRO A 7 -1.93 0.13 -16.31
N LYS A 8 -2.07 0.67 -17.52
CA LYS A 8 -1.60 0.05 -18.75
C LYS A 8 -0.22 0.55 -19.16
N GLU A 9 0.12 1.81 -18.86
CA GLU A 9 1.39 2.43 -19.28
C GLU A 9 2.13 3.14 -18.14
N LYS A 10 3.48 3.13 -18.20
CA LYS A 10 4.34 3.69 -17.14
C LYS A 10 4.22 5.21 -16.96
N ASP A 11 3.76 5.93 -17.99
CA ASP A 11 3.70 7.39 -17.99
C ASP A 11 2.46 7.98 -17.28
N GLU A 12 1.51 7.13 -16.86
CA GLU A 12 0.28 7.59 -16.20
C GLU A 12 0.46 7.83 -14.69
N PHE A 13 1.57 7.38 -14.06
CA PHE A 13 1.80 7.58 -12.62
C PHE A 13 2.56 8.86 -12.33
N LEU A 14 2.01 9.66 -11.44
CA LEU A 14 2.77 10.66 -10.69
C LEU A 14 3.72 9.98 -9.70
N TYR A 15 3.24 8.88 -9.10
CA TYR A 15 3.98 8.16 -8.08
C TYR A 15 3.70 6.67 -8.15
N PHE A 16 4.75 5.85 -8.03
CA PHE A 16 4.64 4.41 -7.92
C PHE A 16 5.65 3.87 -6.91
N THR A 17 5.17 3.05 -5.97
CA THR A 17 6.05 2.35 -5.04
C THR A 17 5.50 0.97 -4.70
N GLN A 18 6.40 0.01 -4.54
CA GLN A 18 6.07 -1.31 -4.01
C GLN A 18 7.02 -1.61 -2.85
N ARG A 19 6.46 -1.84 -1.66
CA ARG A 19 7.22 -2.06 -0.43
C ARG A 19 6.64 -3.20 0.37
N SER A 20 7.51 -3.94 1.07
CA SER A 20 7.06 -4.88 2.10
C SER A 20 6.53 -4.10 3.30
N VAL A 21 5.39 -4.53 3.82
CA VAL A 21 4.75 -3.95 5.01
C VAL A 21 4.84 -4.92 6.18
N TYR A 22 4.95 -4.39 7.40
CA TYR A 22 5.13 -5.19 8.60
C TYR A 22 4.16 -4.71 9.68
N ALA A 23 3.71 -5.62 10.52
CA ALA A 23 2.91 -5.26 11.69
C ALA A 23 3.75 -4.41 12.65
N ARG A 24 3.16 -3.33 13.19
CA ARG A 24 3.83 -2.49 14.20
C ARG A 24 4.17 -3.35 15.42
N GLY A 25 5.45 -3.38 15.81
CA GLY A 25 5.95 -4.20 16.93
C GLY A 25 6.45 -5.59 16.52
N ASP A 26 6.38 -5.95 15.24
CA ASP A 26 6.88 -7.24 14.76
C ASP A 26 8.41 -7.29 14.83
N LYS A 27 8.94 -8.17 15.71
CA LYS A 27 10.38 -8.40 15.89
C LYS A 27 11.04 -8.99 14.62
N ARG A 28 10.25 -9.50 13.66
CA ARG A 28 10.72 -9.95 12.32
C ARG A 28 11.16 -8.80 11.41
N ARG A 29 11.07 -7.54 11.87
CA ARG A 29 11.63 -6.37 11.17
C ARG A 29 13.12 -6.53 10.81
N LYS A 30 13.87 -7.41 11.50
CA LYS A 30 15.28 -7.72 11.25
C LYS A 30 15.51 -8.79 10.17
N THR A 31 14.50 -9.57 9.77
CA THR A 31 14.66 -10.61 8.74
C THR A 31 14.42 -10.00 7.37
N TRP A 32 15.45 -9.35 6.85
CA TRP A 32 15.46 -8.73 5.53
C TRP A 32 15.15 -9.81 4.47
N GLY A 33 13.94 -9.83 3.91
CA GLY A 33 13.65 -10.56 2.67
C GLY A 33 12.58 -11.68 2.65
N LYS A 34 11.88 -12.02 3.74
CA LYS A 34 10.92 -13.16 3.76
C LYS A 34 9.48 -12.87 4.19
N THR A 35 8.99 -11.64 4.17
CA THR A 35 7.56 -11.37 4.40
C THR A 35 6.77 -11.37 3.10
N LYS A 36 5.70 -12.17 3.04
CA LYS A 36 4.77 -12.21 1.91
C LYS A 36 3.98 -10.89 1.79
N HIS A 37 3.89 -10.13 2.88
CA HIS A 37 3.14 -8.89 3.02
C HIS A 37 3.77 -7.73 2.27
N LYS A 38 3.09 -7.27 1.23
CA LYS A 38 3.53 -6.17 0.36
C LYS A 38 2.38 -5.18 0.18
N ALA A 39 2.71 -3.91 0.09
CA ALA A 39 1.83 -2.85 -0.35
C ALA A 39 2.41 -2.23 -1.62
N LYS A 40 1.59 -2.22 -2.66
CA LYS A 40 1.82 -1.54 -3.93
C LYS A 40 0.92 -0.31 -3.92
N VAL A 41 1.52 0.87 -4.09
CA VAL A 41 0.82 2.15 -4.07
C VAL A 41 1.16 2.91 -5.33
N TRP A 42 0.15 3.43 -6.00
CA TRP A 42 0.34 4.29 -7.16
C TRP A 42 -0.67 5.44 -7.17
N VAL A 43 -0.23 6.58 -7.68
CA VAL A 43 -0.99 7.82 -7.80
C VAL A 43 -0.95 8.21 -9.26
N PHE A 44 -2.11 8.44 -9.86
CA PHE A 44 -2.22 8.87 -11.25
C PHE A 44 -1.89 10.36 -11.36
N LYS A 45 -1.34 10.79 -12.51
CA LYS A 45 -1.09 12.22 -12.77
C LYS A 45 -2.38 13.05 -12.78
N ASP A 46 -3.47 12.49 -13.31
CA ASP A 46 -4.79 13.14 -13.36
C ASP A 46 -5.47 13.26 -11.99
N GLU A 47 -5.11 12.40 -11.04
CA GLU A 47 -5.69 12.36 -9.69
C GLU A 47 -4.59 12.37 -8.60
N PRO A 48 -3.84 13.48 -8.45
CA PRO A 48 -2.69 13.55 -7.54
C PRO A 48 -3.08 13.41 -6.06
N GLU A 49 -4.36 13.62 -5.72
CA GLU A 49 -4.90 13.48 -4.36
C GLU A 49 -5.38 12.07 -4.04
N THR A 50 -5.48 11.16 -5.01
CA THR A 50 -6.02 9.80 -4.83
C THR A 50 -4.94 8.76 -5.07
N ALA A 51 -4.67 7.95 -4.03
CA ALA A 51 -3.75 6.83 -4.11
C ALA A 51 -4.52 5.51 -4.25
N ASN A 52 -4.13 4.75 -5.25
CA ASN A 52 -4.55 3.37 -5.45
C ASN A 52 -3.58 2.46 -4.70
N VAL A 53 -4.12 1.58 -3.87
CA VAL A 53 -3.35 0.69 -3.00
C VAL A 53 -3.79 -0.73 -3.21
N LYS A 54 -2.86 -1.60 -3.59
CA LYS A 54 -3.03 -3.05 -3.54
C LYS A 54 -2.13 -3.57 -2.43
N TYR A 55 -2.71 -4.18 -1.42
CA TYR A 55 -1.98 -4.55 -0.22
C TYR A 55 -2.29 -5.96 0.23
N PHE A 56 -1.31 -6.54 0.91
CA PHE A 56 -1.46 -7.77 1.66
C PHE A 56 -1.23 -7.45 3.13
N CYS A 57 -2.30 -7.50 3.91
CA CYS A 57 -2.33 -7.06 5.30
C CYS A 57 -1.38 -7.90 6.18
N PRO A 58 -0.41 -7.29 6.88
CA PRO A 58 0.52 -8.00 7.75
C PRO A 58 -0.12 -8.48 9.07
N TYR A 59 -1.40 -8.19 9.30
CA TYR A 59 -2.08 -8.51 10.55
C TYR A 59 -3.12 -9.63 10.45
N CYS A 60 -3.80 -9.75 9.31
CA CYS A 60 -4.90 -10.70 9.10
C CYS A 60 -4.75 -11.50 7.81
N ASP A 61 -3.63 -11.34 7.11
CA ASP A 61 -3.35 -12.00 5.85
C ASP A 61 -4.44 -11.81 4.77
N ASN A 62 -5.18 -10.70 4.82
CA ASN A 62 -6.11 -10.34 3.75
C ASN A 62 -5.38 -9.66 2.60
N LYS A 63 -5.65 -10.09 1.37
CA LYS A 63 -5.25 -9.37 0.16
C LYS A 63 -6.42 -8.53 -0.30
N ASP A 64 -6.21 -7.23 -0.44
CA ASP A 64 -7.25 -6.31 -0.87
C ASP A 64 -6.67 -5.18 -1.71
N ALA A 65 -7.55 -4.47 -2.39
CA ALA A 65 -7.23 -3.32 -3.19
C ALA A 65 -8.24 -2.21 -2.93
N LYS A 66 -7.76 -0.98 -2.70
CA LYS A 66 -8.64 0.17 -2.52
C LYS A 66 -8.02 1.49 -2.95
N GLN A 67 -8.88 2.49 -3.05
CA GLN A 67 -8.50 3.88 -3.21
C GLN A 67 -8.57 4.60 -1.88
N THR A 68 -7.61 5.48 -1.62
CA THR A 68 -7.59 6.31 -0.41
C THR A 68 -6.88 7.62 -0.69
N LYS A 69 -7.14 8.63 0.14
CA LYS A 69 -6.51 9.93 -0.02
C LYS A 69 -4.98 9.82 0.09
N TRP A 70 -4.28 10.35 -0.91
CA TRP A 70 -2.82 10.43 -0.90
C TRP A 70 -2.37 11.51 0.07
N LYS A 71 -1.70 11.10 1.15
CA LYS A 71 -1.11 12.00 2.15
C LYS A 71 0.21 11.43 2.64
N LYS A 72 1.25 12.28 2.76
CA LYS A 72 2.54 11.90 3.36
C LYS A 72 2.51 12.20 4.88
N PRO A 73 2.97 11.30 5.77
CA PRO A 73 3.35 9.90 5.54
C PRO A 73 2.14 9.02 5.21
N PHE A 74 2.29 8.14 4.21
CA PHE A 74 1.18 7.34 3.71
C PHE A 74 0.82 6.19 4.64
N LYS A 75 -0.44 6.19 5.07
CA LYS A 75 -1.04 5.19 5.95
C LYS A 75 -2.47 4.91 5.51
N PHE A 76 -2.91 3.68 5.64
CA PHE A 76 -4.28 3.25 5.33
C PHE A 76 -4.71 2.16 6.32
N LYS A 77 -6.01 1.99 6.53
CA LYS A 77 -6.56 0.90 7.35
C LYS A 77 -6.78 -0.35 6.51
N CYS A 78 -6.69 -1.55 7.07
CA CYS A 78 -7.17 -2.75 6.38
C CYS A 78 -8.70 -2.83 6.47
N ASP A 79 -9.38 -3.15 5.36
CA ASP A 79 -10.85 -3.23 5.31
C ASP A 79 -11.42 -4.45 6.05
N LYS A 80 -10.58 -5.47 6.32
CA LYS A 80 -11.00 -6.69 7.03
C LYS A 80 -10.76 -6.62 8.54
N CYS A 81 -9.70 -5.96 9.00
CA CYS A 81 -9.29 -6.01 10.41
C CYS A 81 -9.06 -4.63 11.04
N ASP A 82 -9.39 -3.55 10.34
CA ASP A 82 -9.30 -2.14 10.76
C ASP A 82 -7.92 -1.63 11.22
N LYS A 83 -6.91 -2.48 11.22
CA LYS A 83 -5.55 -2.14 11.64
C LYS A 83 -4.90 -1.20 10.64
N THR A 84 -4.17 -0.23 11.16
CA THR A 84 -3.48 0.78 10.35
C THR A 84 -2.15 0.25 9.82
N ILE A 85 -2.04 0.17 8.49
CA ILE A 85 -0.84 -0.17 7.76
C ILE A 85 -0.13 1.13 7.37
N ARG A 86 1.14 1.25 7.74
CA ARG A 86 1.99 2.39 7.38
C ARG A 86 2.94 1.94 6.28
N VAL A 87 2.99 2.67 5.17
CA VAL A 87 3.95 2.40 4.10
C VAL A 87 5.23 3.18 4.41
N PRO A 88 6.35 2.50 4.71
CA PRO A 88 7.59 3.16 5.10
C PRO A 88 8.26 3.86 3.90
N LYS A 89 8.83 5.05 4.17
CA LYS A 89 9.67 5.87 3.27
C LYS A 89 9.16 5.95 1.83
N LEU A 90 8.34 6.97 1.59
CA LEU A 90 8.12 7.50 0.27
C LEU A 90 9.36 8.35 -0.06
N LYS A 91 10.30 7.80 -0.84
CA LYS A 91 11.29 8.65 -1.53
C LYS A 91 10.56 9.42 -2.61
#